data_AF-A0A257H337-F1
#
_entry.id   AF-A0A257H337-F1
#
_cell.length_a   1.000
_cell.length_b   1.000
_cell.length_c   1.000
_cell.angle_alpha   90.00
_cell.angle_beta   90.00
_cell.angle_gamma   90.00
#
_symmetry.space_group_name_H-M   'P 1'
#
loop_
_entity.id
_entity.type
_entity.pdbx_description
1 polymer ?
#
loop_
_entity_poly.entity_id
_entity_poly.type
_entity_poly.pdbx_seq_one_letter_code
_entity_poly.pdbx_strand_id
1 'polypeptide(L)'
;MAGYAIVAQDHTALRAGPRDSTPIQAVLWQGDALEVRGQRLDYLQVYDHRRERAGYVRASQVRTTRLSADDAPELLSVVRFVRDLPGSEALGLAYSAAYLKAAAAGTNTAEAWDAMGQMAERLAARATSRQTNATSTTTAPTAADTRLAGQLEGLGAYGIKLTSLERDTSVQLCYDGEAFRRVLGQAATPEQRARAVLGLTRHDCTDPAATPTVLYQRDLARAKLLDQSLSANDWARLSPTLKNRLQMRRAGVLATLAHAHSRRMVGAETSADDTAMLQAAQNAISALAAVNKLELTDEDQADYHAAALRVGASLWAAAPQAVGAGNAIPAGHRPSIVTRVGQPGETCVALVDGKHDAQHPLHTHCTYGTVWTASTSVNPAGTAVALAVQPLATWRELWVYRKTADGWALEVLPPGIHTPEIGYVEHAGWVPGTDQLLLAREVLTEGRFKRNFEVLKLSDLSIDKQASTPTLLSGFAKGQSASWKALTVSLR
;
A
#
# COMPACT_ATOMS: atom_id res chain seq x y z
N MET A 1 -5.28 -47.58 -3.84
CA MET A 1 -4.83 -46.19 -3.63
C MET A 1 -5.26 -45.78 -2.23
N ALA A 2 -4.36 -45.19 -1.44
CA ALA A 2 -4.73 -44.59 -0.16
C ALA A 2 -5.78 -43.49 -0.41
N GLY A 3 -6.84 -43.43 0.40
CA GLY A 3 -7.85 -42.39 0.25
C GLY A 3 -7.32 -41.05 0.74
N TYR A 4 -7.93 -39.95 0.33
CA TYR A 4 -7.60 -38.61 0.82
C TYR A 4 -8.81 -38.03 1.54
N ALA A 5 -8.59 -37.34 2.66
CA ALA A 5 -9.66 -36.66 3.39
C ALA A 5 -9.26 -35.24 3.76
N ILE A 6 -10.20 -34.31 3.63
CA ILE A 6 -10.04 -32.92 4.06
C ILE A 6 -10.92 -32.71 5.29
N VAL A 7 -10.35 -32.15 6.35
CA VAL A 7 -11.09 -31.80 7.56
C VAL A 7 -12.05 -30.64 7.27
N ALA A 8 -13.34 -30.85 7.52
CA ALA A 8 -14.39 -29.89 7.17
C ALA A 8 -14.72 -28.92 8.31
N GLN A 9 -14.34 -29.25 9.55
CA GLN A 9 -14.69 -28.52 10.76
C GLN A 9 -13.45 -28.23 11.62
N ASP A 10 -13.41 -27.04 12.22
CA ASP A 10 -12.41 -26.72 13.23
C ASP A 10 -12.57 -27.58 14.49
N HIS A 11 -11.50 -27.72 15.26
CA HIS A 11 -11.46 -28.53 16.48
C HIS A 11 -11.83 -30.01 16.29
N THR A 12 -11.49 -30.60 15.13
CA THR A 12 -11.70 -32.03 14.87
C THR A 12 -10.68 -32.86 15.66
N ALA A 13 -11.16 -33.79 16.49
CA ALA A 13 -10.28 -34.61 17.34
C ALA A 13 -9.66 -35.77 16.55
N LEU A 14 -8.32 -35.82 16.48
CA LEU A 14 -7.57 -37.01 16.08
C LEU A 14 -7.38 -37.90 17.31
N ARG A 15 -8.01 -39.07 17.34
CA ARG A 15 -8.05 -39.95 18.51
C ARG A 15 -7.19 -41.19 18.33
N ALA A 16 -6.71 -41.76 19.44
CA ALA A 16 -5.95 -43.01 19.41
C ALA A 16 -6.79 -44.25 19.01
N GLY A 17 -8.12 -44.13 18.97
CA GLY A 17 -9.05 -45.23 18.67
C GLY A 17 -10.42 -44.73 18.20
N PRO A 18 -11.24 -45.60 17.57
CA PRO A 18 -12.49 -45.23 16.90
C PRO A 18 -13.67 -45.10 17.87
N ARG A 19 -13.49 -44.33 18.96
CA ARG A 19 -14.53 -44.02 19.97
C ARG A 19 -14.25 -42.67 20.63
N ASP A 20 -15.29 -41.94 21.00
CA ASP A 20 -15.16 -40.61 21.63
C ASP A 20 -14.52 -40.62 23.02
N SER A 21 -14.64 -41.72 23.75
CA SER A 21 -13.98 -41.88 25.05
C SER A 21 -12.47 -42.10 24.93
N THR A 22 -11.95 -42.31 23.72
CA THR A 22 -10.52 -42.57 23.50
C THR A 22 -9.72 -41.27 23.58
N PRO A 23 -8.51 -41.27 24.17
CA PRO A 23 -7.68 -40.07 24.26
C PRO A 23 -7.47 -39.37 22.91
N ILE A 24 -7.52 -38.04 22.95
CA ILE A 24 -7.20 -37.17 21.82
C ILE A 24 -5.68 -37.08 21.72
N GLN A 25 -5.13 -37.38 20.54
CA GLN A 25 -3.71 -37.30 20.24
C GLN A 25 -3.34 -35.94 19.64
N ALA A 26 -4.24 -35.35 18.86
CA ALA A 26 -4.08 -34.02 18.29
C ALA A 26 -5.45 -33.39 17.97
N VAL A 27 -5.45 -32.08 17.82
CA VAL A 27 -6.60 -31.32 17.30
C VAL A 27 -6.28 -30.90 15.87
N LEU A 28 -7.21 -31.17 14.96
CA LEU A 28 -7.15 -30.83 13.55
C LEU A 28 -8.08 -29.65 13.26
N TRP A 29 -7.70 -28.88 12.26
CA TRP A 29 -8.40 -27.65 11.87
C TRP A 29 -9.04 -27.79 10.51
N GLN A 30 -10.06 -26.97 10.24
CA GLN A 30 -10.65 -26.94 8.93
C GLN A 30 -9.58 -26.71 7.86
N GLY A 31 -9.62 -27.53 6.81
CA GLY A 31 -8.62 -27.54 5.76
C GLY A 31 -7.52 -28.57 5.95
N ASP A 32 -7.22 -29.09 7.16
CA ASP A 32 -6.16 -30.10 7.34
C ASP A 32 -6.38 -31.32 6.42
N ALA A 33 -5.30 -31.76 5.78
CA ALA A 33 -5.31 -32.89 4.83
C ALA A 33 -4.81 -34.18 5.48
N LEU A 34 -5.52 -35.27 5.22
CA LEU A 34 -5.28 -36.58 5.83
C LEU A 34 -5.19 -37.67 4.78
N GLU A 35 -4.27 -38.61 4.99
CA GLU A 35 -4.24 -39.88 4.25
C GLU A 35 -5.20 -40.87 4.94
N VAL A 36 -6.18 -41.38 4.21
CA VAL A 36 -7.12 -42.40 4.70
C VAL A 36 -6.52 -43.78 4.48
N ARG A 37 -6.36 -44.52 5.58
CA ARG A 37 -5.78 -45.88 5.61
C ARG A 37 -6.79 -46.98 5.88
N GLY A 38 -7.99 -46.62 6.34
CA GLY A 38 -9.07 -47.57 6.57
C GLY A 38 -10.29 -46.91 7.20
N GLN A 39 -11.33 -47.71 7.45
CA GLN A 39 -12.54 -47.27 8.13
C GLN A 39 -12.93 -48.32 9.18
N ARG A 40 -13.33 -47.85 10.36
CA ARG A 40 -13.82 -48.71 11.44
C ARG A 40 -14.93 -47.98 12.19
N LEU A 41 -16.11 -48.59 12.24
CA LEU A 41 -17.34 -47.93 12.73
C LEU A 41 -17.54 -46.60 11.97
N ASP A 42 -17.97 -45.55 12.67
CA ASP A 42 -18.16 -44.20 12.12
C ASP A 42 -16.86 -43.37 12.08
N TYR A 43 -15.69 -44.02 12.12
CA TYR A 43 -14.39 -43.37 12.11
C TYR A 43 -13.54 -43.81 10.92
N LEU A 44 -12.80 -42.86 10.36
CA LEU A 44 -11.72 -43.13 9.41
C LEU A 44 -10.41 -43.29 10.18
N GLN A 45 -9.66 -44.35 9.86
CA GLN A 45 -8.27 -44.47 10.26
C GLN A 45 -7.43 -43.65 9.30
N VAL A 46 -6.68 -42.70 9.84
CA VAL A 46 -5.99 -41.67 9.06
C VAL A 46 -4.54 -41.49 9.51
N TYR A 47 -3.75 -40.88 8.62
CA TYR A 47 -2.42 -40.37 8.92
C TYR A 47 -2.34 -38.89 8.56
N ASP A 48 -2.01 -38.05 9.54
CA ASP A 48 -1.66 -36.65 9.35
C ASP A 48 -0.15 -36.58 9.06
N HIS A 49 0.20 -36.30 7.80
CA HIS A 49 1.59 -36.18 7.34
C HIS A 49 2.31 -34.97 7.94
N ARG A 50 1.60 -33.89 8.25
CA ARG A 50 2.20 -32.67 8.79
C ARG A 50 2.66 -32.87 10.22
N ARG A 51 1.86 -33.60 11.01
CA ARG A 51 2.16 -33.88 12.42
C ARG A 51 2.83 -35.23 12.62
N GLU A 52 3.00 -36.01 11.56
CA GLU A 52 3.51 -37.38 11.57
C GLU A 52 2.76 -38.28 12.57
N ARG A 53 1.43 -38.19 12.55
CA ARG A 53 0.57 -38.87 13.54
C ARG A 53 -0.54 -39.67 12.89
N ALA A 54 -0.60 -40.95 13.24
CA ALA A 54 -1.73 -41.83 12.92
C ALA A 54 -2.83 -41.71 13.98
N GLY A 55 -4.08 -41.87 13.58
CA GLY A 55 -5.21 -41.89 14.52
C GLY A 55 -6.55 -42.16 13.82
N TYR A 56 -7.62 -41.83 14.54
CA TYR A 56 -9.00 -41.97 14.08
C TYR A 56 -9.73 -40.64 14.16
N VAL A 57 -10.47 -40.30 13.10
CA VAL A 57 -11.34 -39.11 13.02
C VAL A 57 -12.76 -39.53 12.70
N ARG A 58 -13.77 -38.82 13.20
CA ARG A 58 -15.18 -39.13 12.85
C ARG A 58 -15.39 -38.86 11.36
N ALA A 59 -15.99 -39.81 10.66
CA ALA A 59 -16.24 -39.70 9.22
C ALA A 59 -17.12 -38.48 8.87
N SER A 60 -18.02 -38.06 9.77
CA SER A 60 -18.87 -36.87 9.60
C SER A 60 -18.13 -35.53 9.67
N GLN A 61 -16.89 -35.49 10.17
CA GLN A 61 -16.09 -34.27 10.34
C GLN A 61 -15.10 -34.03 9.19
N VAL A 62 -15.01 -34.98 8.26
CA VAL A 62 -14.09 -34.93 7.12
C VAL A 62 -14.83 -35.21 5.83
N ARG A 63 -14.25 -34.78 4.71
CA ARG A 63 -14.74 -35.10 3.36
C ARG A 63 -13.70 -35.94 2.66
N THR A 64 -14.05 -37.19 2.37
CA THR A 64 -13.21 -38.09 1.57
C THR A 64 -13.29 -37.71 0.11
N THR A 65 -12.15 -37.68 -0.55
CA THR A 65 -12.03 -37.51 -1.99
C THR A 65 -10.92 -38.40 -2.53
N ARG A 66 -10.94 -38.63 -3.83
CA ARG A 66 -9.81 -39.22 -4.56
C ARG A 66 -9.03 -38.09 -5.22
N LEU A 67 -7.75 -38.35 -5.49
CA LEU A 67 -6.86 -37.40 -6.18
C LEU A 67 -6.58 -37.88 -7.61
N SER A 68 -7.60 -38.41 -8.29
CA SER A 68 -7.54 -38.82 -9.70
C SER A 68 -8.08 -37.74 -10.62
N ALA A 69 -7.67 -37.79 -11.88
CA ALA A 69 -8.14 -36.87 -12.92
C ALA A 69 -9.68 -36.87 -13.06
N ASP A 70 -10.33 -38.01 -12.87
CA ASP A 70 -11.79 -38.16 -12.96
C ASP A 70 -12.54 -37.34 -11.90
N ASP A 71 -11.94 -37.10 -10.73
CA ASP A 71 -12.58 -36.37 -9.62
C ASP A 71 -12.24 -34.85 -9.66
N ALA A 72 -11.33 -34.42 -10.54
CA ALA A 72 -10.89 -33.03 -10.62
C ALA A 72 -12.05 -32.04 -10.92
N PRO A 73 -13.01 -32.33 -11.81
CA PRO A 73 -14.15 -31.43 -12.04
C PRO A 73 -15.03 -31.20 -10.80
N GLU A 74 -15.21 -32.23 -9.97
CA GLU A 74 -15.96 -32.14 -8.72
C GLU A 74 -15.22 -31.26 -7.71
N LEU A 75 -13.91 -31.48 -7.54
CA LEU A 75 -13.07 -30.66 -6.68
C LEU A 75 -13.09 -29.19 -7.10
N LEU A 76 -13.01 -28.90 -8.40
CA LEU A 76 -13.09 -27.52 -8.90
C LEU A 76 -14.46 -26.88 -8.61
N SER A 77 -15.53 -27.66 -8.66
CA SER A 77 -16.88 -27.20 -8.33
C SER A 77 -16.97 -26.79 -6.85
N VAL A 78 -16.34 -27.55 -5.95
CA VAL A 78 -16.23 -27.17 -4.54
C VAL A 78 -15.40 -25.89 -4.37
N VAL A 79 -14.26 -25.76 -5.06
CA VAL A 79 -13.45 -24.53 -5.04
C VAL A 79 -14.28 -23.31 -5.46
N ARG A 80 -15.04 -23.41 -6.54
CA ARG A 80 -15.93 -22.34 -7.01
C ARG A 80 -17.00 -21.95 -5.98
N PHE A 81 -17.53 -22.92 -5.24
CA PHE A 81 -18.49 -22.66 -4.18
C PHE A 81 -17.86 -21.97 -2.97
N VAL A 82 -16.69 -22.43 -2.51
CA VAL A 82 -16.09 -21.94 -1.26
C VAL A 82 -15.23 -20.69 -1.42
N ARG A 83 -14.74 -20.38 -2.63
CA ARG A 83 -13.84 -19.23 -2.85
C ARG A 83 -14.43 -17.88 -2.47
N ASP A 84 -15.75 -17.77 -2.43
CA ASP A 84 -16.45 -16.52 -2.12
C ASP A 84 -17.08 -16.53 -0.71
N LEU A 85 -16.89 -17.61 0.07
CA LEU A 85 -17.42 -17.75 1.44
C LEU A 85 -16.41 -17.26 2.50
N PRO A 86 -16.67 -16.12 3.18
CA PRO A 86 -15.80 -15.65 4.26
C PRO A 86 -15.70 -16.67 5.39
N GLY A 87 -14.49 -16.90 5.89
CA GLY A 87 -14.22 -17.86 6.97
C GLY A 87 -13.95 -19.29 6.51
N SER A 88 -14.19 -19.62 5.23
CA SER A 88 -13.93 -20.93 4.63
C SER A 88 -12.61 -21.00 3.84
N GLU A 89 -11.72 -20.03 4.00
CA GLU A 89 -10.51 -19.90 3.18
C GLU A 89 -9.57 -21.09 3.38
N ALA A 90 -9.37 -21.57 4.61
CA ALA A 90 -8.52 -22.74 4.87
C ALA A 90 -9.08 -24.00 4.18
N LEU A 91 -10.40 -24.18 4.22
CA LEU A 91 -11.08 -25.26 3.51
C LEU A 91 -10.87 -25.14 1.99
N GLY A 92 -11.09 -23.95 1.45
CA GLY A 92 -10.94 -23.71 0.02
C GLY A 92 -9.51 -23.84 -0.47
N LEU A 93 -8.52 -23.43 0.31
CA LEU A 93 -7.09 -23.65 0.01
C LEU A 93 -6.77 -25.15 -0.08
N ALA A 94 -7.32 -25.96 0.84
CA ALA A 94 -7.17 -27.42 0.81
C ALA A 94 -7.83 -28.06 -0.41
N TYR A 95 -9.04 -27.62 -0.79
CA TYR A 95 -9.71 -28.08 -2.01
C TYR A 95 -9.01 -27.63 -3.29
N SER A 96 -8.48 -26.40 -3.33
CA SER A 96 -7.67 -25.93 -4.47
C SER A 96 -6.40 -26.78 -4.60
N ALA A 97 -5.72 -27.09 -3.49
CA ALA A 97 -4.55 -27.96 -3.51
C ALA A 97 -4.90 -29.40 -3.93
N ALA A 98 -6.04 -29.94 -3.48
CA ALA A 98 -6.54 -31.25 -3.90
C ALA A 98 -6.85 -31.27 -5.40
N TYR A 99 -7.53 -30.25 -5.92
CA TYR A 99 -7.79 -30.09 -7.34
C TYR A 99 -6.49 -30.04 -8.15
N LEU A 100 -5.51 -29.24 -7.71
CA LEU A 100 -4.22 -29.11 -8.40
C LEU A 100 -3.41 -30.41 -8.43
N LYS A 101 -3.56 -31.26 -7.40
CA LYS A 101 -2.98 -32.61 -7.37
C LYS A 101 -3.73 -33.60 -8.28
N ALA A 102 -5.04 -33.44 -8.40
CA ALA A 102 -5.90 -34.31 -9.20
C ALA A 102 -5.91 -33.96 -10.70
N ALA A 103 -5.74 -32.68 -11.04
CA ALA A 103 -5.81 -32.19 -12.41
C ALA A 103 -4.80 -32.88 -13.32
N ALA A 104 -5.26 -33.35 -14.49
CA ALA A 104 -4.39 -33.97 -15.48
C ALA A 104 -3.34 -32.98 -16.00
N ALA A 105 -2.14 -33.47 -16.30
CA ALA A 105 -1.08 -32.66 -16.89
C ALA A 105 -1.56 -31.97 -18.18
N GLY A 106 -1.20 -30.70 -18.36
CA GLY A 106 -1.66 -29.88 -19.49
C GLY A 106 -3.04 -29.24 -19.31
N THR A 107 -3.78 -29.57 -18.25
CA THR A 107 -5.02 -28.84 -17.90
C THR A 107 -4.69 -27.41 -17.51
N ASN A 108 -5.46 -26.44 -18.02
CA ASN A 108 -5.36 -25.05 -17.55
C ASN A 108 -5.92 -24.96 -16.12
N THR A 109 -5.06 -24.62 -15.16
CA THR A 109 -5.40 -24.56 -13.72
C THR A 109 -5.46 -23.12 -13.20
N ALA A 110 -5.43 -22.12 -14.09
CA ALA A 110 -5.44 -20.71 -13.72
C ALA A 110 -6.58 -20.33 -12.76
N GLU A 111 -7.77 -20.90 -12.94
CA GLU A 111 -8.91 -20.62 -12.05
C GLU A 111 -8.66 -21.07 -10.61
N ALA A 112 -8.07 -22.26 -10.42
CA ALA A 112 -7.80 -22.77 -9.07
C ALA A 112 -6.67 -21.99 -8.39
N TRP A 113 -5.63 -21.58 -9.13
CA TRP A 113 -4.58 -20.71 -8.60
C TRP A 113 -5.08 -19.31 -8.27
N ASP A 114 -5.97 -18.74 -9.09
CA ASP A 114 -6.60 -17.45 -8.81
C ASP A 114 -7.46 -17.52 -7.53
N ALA A 115 -8.28 -18.56 -7.40
CA ALA A 115 -9.07 -18.78 -6.19
C ALA A 115 -8.17 -19.00 -4.96
N MET A 116 -7.10 -19.80 -5.10
CA MET A 116 -6.13 -20.05 -4.03
C MET A 116 -5.46 -18.74 -3.57
N GLY A 117 -5.00 -17.90 -4.49
CA GLY A 117 -4.39 -16.61 -4.15
C GLY A 117 -5.36 -15.67 -3.43
N GLN A 118 -6.59 -15.54 -3.93
CA GLN A 118 -7.62 -14.70 -3.29
C GLN A 118 -7.95 -15.16 -1.86
N MET A 119 -8.08 -16.47 -1.65
CA MET A 119 -8.34 -17.03 -0.32
C MET A 119 -7.15 -16.84 0.63
N ALA A 120 -5.92 -17.00 0.15
CA ALA A 120 -4.72 -16.74 0.94
C ALA A 120 -4.63 -15.27 1.39
N GLU A 121 -4.91 -14.32 0.49
CA GLU A 121 -4.95 -12.89 0.80
C GLU A 121 -6.04 -12.54 1.82
N ARG A 122 -7.26 -13.05 1.62
CA ARG A 122 -8.37 -12.79 2.55
C ARG A 122 -8.12 -13.40 3.94
N LEU A 123 -7.50 -14.57 3.99
CA LEU A 123 -7.07 -15.19 5.25
C LEU A 123 -6.01 -14.35 5.97
N ALA A 124 -4.99 -13.86 5.23
CA ALA A 124 -3.96 -12.97 5.77
C ALA A 124 -4.56 -11.63 6.26
N ALA A 125 -5.50 -11.05 5.52
CA ALA A 125 -6.21 -9.83 5.90
C ALA A 125 -7.06 -10.03 7.16
N ARG A 126 -7.78 -11.16 7.28
CA ARG A 126 -8.53 -11.49 8.50
C ARG A 126 -7.62 -11.69 9.71
N ALA A 127 -6.47 -12.33 9.53
CA ALA A 127 -5.50 -12.52 10.60
C ALA A 127 -4.89 -11.19 11.07
N THR A 128 -4.56 -10.31 10.12
CA THR A 128 -4.12 -8.94 10.40
C THR A 128 -5.17 -8.16 11.19
N SER A 129 -6.43 -8.13 10.73
CA SER A 129 -7.49 -7.33 11.37
C SER A 129 -7.85 -7.81 12.78
N ARG A 130 -7.74 -9.11 13.03
CA ARG A 130 -7.91 -9.69 14.38
C ARG A 130 -6.79 -9.28 15.32
N GLN A 131 -5.54 -9.30 14.85
CA GLN A 131 -4.39 -8.87 15.64
C GLN A 131 -4.45 -7.37 15.95
N THR A 132 -4.86 -6.52 15.00
CA THR A 132 -5.04 -5.08 15.26
C THR A 132 -6.14 -4.79 16.27
N ASN A 133 -7.19 -5.62 16.34
CA ASN A 133 -8.28 -5.45 17.30
C ASN A 133 -7.96 -6.02 18.69
N ALA A 134 -6.89 -6.82 18.81
CA ALA A 134 -6.37 -7.31 20.08
C ALA A 134 -5.48 -6.23 20.75
N THR A 135 -6.02 -5.03 20.99
CA THR A 135 -5.33 -3.87 21.59
C THR A 135 -5.01 -4.02 23.08
N SER A 136 -5.09 -5.23 23.63
CA SER A 136 -4.77 -5.53 25.03
C SER A 136 -3.84 -6.75 25.08
N THR A 137 -2.60 -6.53 25.49
CA THR A 137 -1.60 -7.56 25.82
C THR A 137 -2.01 -8.40 27.05
N THR A 138 -3.17 -8.15 27.66
CA THR A 138 -3.69 -8.85 28.84
C THR A 138 -4.92 -9.72 28.57
N THR A 139 -5.45 -9.72 27.35
CA THR A 139 -6.65 -10.52 27.03
C THR A 139 -6.23 -11.90 26.52
N ALA A 140 -6.69 -12.96 27.19
CA ALA A 140 -6.47 -14.33 26.74
C ALA A 140 -7.03 -14.54 25.31
N PRO A 141 -6.39 -15.38 24.47
CA PRO A 141 -6.88 -15.67 23.12
C PRO A 141 -8.33 -16.16 23.14
N THR A 142 -9.19 -15.60 22.29
CA THR A 142 -10.57 -16.08 22.16
C THR A 142 -10.59 -17.42 21.41
N ALA A 143 -11.68 -18.19 21.52
CA ALA A 143 -11.86 -19.40 20.72
C ALA A 143 -11.78 -19.12 19.20
N ALA A 144 -12.17 -17.91 18.78
CA ALA A 144 -12.04 -17.51 17.40
C ALA A 144 -10.58 -17.29 16.98
N ASP A 145 -9.72 -16.82 17.90
CA ASP A 145 -8.28 -16.62 17.67
C ASP A 145 -7.55 -17.96 17.62
N THR A 146 -7.91 -18.89 18.51
CA THR A 146 -7.39 -20.27 18.45
C THR A 146 -7.74 -20.95 17.13
N ARG A 147 -9.00 -20.80 16.64
CA ARG A 147 -9.39 -21.31 15.31
C ARG A 147 -8.55 -20.72 14.20
N LEU A 148 -8.38 -19.39 14.20
CA LEU A 148 -7.62 -18.72 13.15
C LEU A 148 -6.14 -19.12 13.17
N ALA A 149 -5.52 -19.18 14.35
CA ALA A 149 -4.15 -19.66 14.49
C ALA A 149 -4.01 -21.10 13.94
N GLY A 150 -4.93 -21.99 14.30
CA GLY A 150 -4.96 -23.35 13.79
C GLY A 150 -5.11 -23.46 12.27
N GLN A 151 -5.95 -22.62 11.67
CA GLN A 151 -6.11 -22.52 10.21
C GLN A 151 -4.82 -22.04 9.53
N LEU A 152 -4.07 -21.12 10.15
CA LEU A 152 -2.81 -20.60 9.59
C LEU A 152 -1.67 -21.64 9.63
N GLU A 153 -1.63 -22.50 10.65
CA GLU A 153 -0.59 -23.53 10.80
C GLU A 153 -0.57 -24.55 9.64
N GLY A 154 -1.73 -24.83 9.03
CA GLY A 154 -1.87 -25.83 7.97
C GLY A 154 -1.45 -25.34 6.58
N LEU A 155 -1.30 -24.03 6.39
CA LEU A 155 -1.17 -23.41 5.06
C LEU A 155 0.10 -23.78 4.30
N GLY A 156 1.21 -23.97 5.03
CA GLY A 156 2.50 -24.34 4.44
C GLY A 156 2.43 -25.66 3.66
N ALA A 157 1.54 -26.60 4.06
CA ALA A 157 1.33 -27.86 3.36
C ALA A 157 0.75 -27.70 1.94
N TYR A 158 0.19 -26.52 1.63
CA TYR A 158 -0.34 -26.15 0.32
C TYR A 158 0.56 -25.20 -0.45
N GLY A 159 1.77 -24.94 0.03
CA GLY A 159 2.69 -23.98 -0.58
C GLY A 159 2.29 -22.52 -0.35
N ILE A 160 1.42 -22.24 0.62
CA ILE A 160 1.05 -20.88 1.00
C ILE A 160 2.00 -20.39 2.09
N LYS A 161 2.79 -19.37 1.76
CA LYS A 161 3.71 -18.72 2.70
C LYS A 161 3.18 -17.34 3.07
N LEU A 162 3.01 -17.13 4.37
CA LEU A 162 2.68 -15.82 4.93
C LEU A 162 3.90 -15.27 5.66
N THR A 163 4.24 -14.01 5.39
CA THR A 163 5.28 -13.27 6.09
C THR A 163 4.63 -12.27 7.03
N SER A 164 5.13 -12.22 8.27
CA SER A 164 4.75 -11.21 9.26
C SER A 164 5.61 -9.97 9.08
N LEU A 165 4.98 -8.82 8.89
CA LEU A 165 5.63 -7.52 8.82
C LEU A 165 5.22 -6.72 10.06
N GLU A 166 6.19 -6.46 10.93
CA GLU A 166 5.98 -5.60 12.09
C GLU A 166 5.87 -4.14 11.64
N ARG A 167 4.85 -3.45 12.14
CA ARG A 167 4.67 -2.00 12.07
C ARG A 167 4.57 -1.49 13.50
N ASP A 168 4.83 -0.21 13.73
CA ASP A 168 4.99 0.35 15.08
C ASP A 168 3.91 -0.06 16.09
N THR A 169 2.65 -0.16 15.65
CA THR A 169 1.51 -0.55 16.50
C THR A 169 0.72 -1.76 15.99
N SER A 170 1.18 -2.43 14.94
CA SER A 170 0.42 -3.53 14.32
C SER A 170 1.29 -4.55 13.61
N VAL A 171 0.79 -5.77 13.49
CA VAL A 171 1.41 -6.79 12.64
C VAL A 171 0.57 -6.94 11.38
N GLN A 172 1.22 -6.85 10.22
CA GLN A 172 0.61 -7.13 8.93
C GLN A 172 1.07 -8.50 8.44
N LEU A 173 0.12 -9.42 8.21
CA LEU A 173 0.40 -10.67 7.51
C LEU A 173 0.25 -10.48 6.00
N CYS A 174 1.23 -10.97 5.26
CA CYS A 174 1.34 -10.81 3.82
C CYS A 174 1.59 -12.14 3.13
N TYR A 175 0.73 -12.48 2.18
CA TYR A 175 0.94 -13.64 1.32
C TYR A 175 2.09 -13.38 0.34
N ASP A 176 2.91 -14.40 0.08
CA ASP A 176 4.03 -14.29 -0.85
C ASP A 176 3.62 -14.20 -2.32
N GLY A 177 2.35 -14.46 -2.65
CA GLY A 177 1.79 -14.32 -3.99
C GLY A 177 2.14 -15.46 -4.96
N GLU A 178 2.66 -16.61 -4.50
CA GLU A 178 3.08 -17.69 -5.41
C GLU A 178 1.96 -18.15 -6.36
N ALA A 179 0.74 -18.34 -5.85
CA ALA A 179 -0.42 -18.70 -6.64
C ALA A 179 -0.71 -17.65 -7.74
N PHE A 180 -0.57 -16.36 -7.43
CA PHE A 180 -0.74 -15.30 -8.43
C PHE A 180 0.34 -15.33 -9.51
N ARG A 181 1.59 -15.65 -9.19
CA ARG A 181 2.63 -15.86 -10.21
C ARG A 181 2.27 -17.03 -11.14
N ARG A 182 1.72 -18.12 -10.58
CA ARG A 182 1.22 -19.27 -11.36
C ARG A 182 0.07 -18.89 -12.29
N VAL A 183 -0.80 -17.96 -11.88
CA VAL A 183 -1.86 -17.41 -12.76
C VAL A 183 -1.24 -16.64 -13.93
N LEU A 184 -0.26 -15.77 -13.68
CA LEU A 184 0.38 -14.97 -14.74
C LEU A 184 1.14 -15.84 -15.76
N GLY A 185 1.64 -17.01 -15.34
CA GLY A 185 2.29 -17.99 -16.21
C GLY A 185 1.35 -18.91 -17.01
N GLN A 186 0.03 -18.75 -16.91
CA GLN A 186 -0.96 -19.60 -17.58
C GLN A 186 -1.89 -18.82 -18.51
N ALA A 187 -2.72 -19.54 -19.27
CA ALA A 187 -3.80 -18.99 -20.09
C ALA A 187 -4.97 -18.51 -19.21
N ALA A 188 -4.71 -17.51 -18.37
CA ALA A 188 -5.67 -16.92 -17.45
C ALA A 188 -6.58 -15.89 -18.14
N THR A 189 -7.81 -15.73 -17.62
CA THR A 189 -8.72 -14.68 -18.09
C THR A 189 -8.18 -13.28 -17.72
N PRO A 190 -8.63 -12.21 -18.39
CA PRO A 190 -8.24 -10.84 -18.04
C PRO A 190 -8.45 -10.51 -16.56
N GLU A 191 -9.58 -10.93 -15.98
CA GLU A 191 -9.88 -10.67 -14.57
C GLU A 191 -8.98 -11.45 -13.61
N GLN A 192 -8.65 -12.72 -13.93
CA GLN A 192 -7.71 -13.52 -13.15
C GLN A 192 -6.32 -12.87 -13.15
N ARG A 193 -5.86 -12.39 -14.31
CA ARG A 193 -4.61 -11.64 -14.43
C ARG A 193 -4.65 -10.34 -13.63
N ALA A 194 -5.74 -9.57 -13.73
CA ALA A 194 -5.91 -8.33 -12.98
C ALA A 194 -5.83 -8.55 -11.47
N ARG A 195 -6.52 -9.56 -10.92
CA ARG A 195 -6.45 -9.92 -9.50
C ARG A 195 -5.05 -10.37 -9.08
N ALA A 196 -4.39 -11.18 -9.91
CA ALA A 196 -3.02 -11.60 -9.67
C ALA A 196 -2.04 -10.41 -9.58
N VAL A 197 -2.15 -9.45 -10.50
CA VAL A 197 -1.35 -8.23 -10.48
C VAL A 197 -1.64 -7.40 -9.22
N LEU A 198 -2.91 -7.24 -8.85
CA LEU A 198 -3.30 -6.49 -7.65
C LEU A 198 -2.73 -7.11 -6.36
N GLY A 199 -2.73 -8.44 -6.25
CA GLY A 199 -2.14 -9.17 -5.13
C GLY A 199 -0.62 -9.02 -5.07
N LEU A 200 0.07 -9.18 -6.21
CA LEU A 200 1.54 -9.09 -6.29
C LEU A 200 2.09 -7.67 -6.10
N THR A 201 1.24 -6.65 -6.17
CA THR A 201 1.65 -5.24 -6.11
C THR A 201 1.14 -4.52 -4.86
N ARG A 202 0.72 -5.25 -3.82
CA ARG A 202 0.29 -4.69 -2.53
C ARG A 202 1.26 -3.67 -1.92
N HIS A 203 0.73 -2.53 -1.47
CA HIS A 203 1.50 -1.44 -0.83
C HIS A 203 1.76 -1.72 0.66
N ASP A 204 0.75 -2.25 1.33
CA ASP A 204 0.76 -2.69 2.72
C ASP A 204 1.63 -3.93 2.94
N CYS A 205 1.93 -4.70 1.89
CA CYS A 205 2.91 -5.78 1.90
C CYS A 205 4.30 -5.36 1.43
N THR A 206 4.79 -4.27 2.03
CA THR A 206 6.15 -3.76 1.88
C THR A 206 6.87 -3.92 3.21
N ASP A 207 8.03 -4.58 3.21
CA ASP A 207 8.89 -4.62 4.39
C ASP A 207 9.35 -3.19 4.76
N PRO A 208 8.97 -2.67 5.94
CA PRO A 208 9.36 -1.33 6.36
C PRO A 208 10.86 -1.22 6.68
N ALA A 209 11.54 -2.33 6.95
CA ALA A 209 12.98 -2.36 7.21
C ALA A 209 13.83 -2.48 5.92
N ALA A 210 13.20 -2.62 4.75
CA ALA A 210 13.90 -2.76 3.49
C ALA A 210 14.72 -1.49 3.15
N THR A 211 15.94 -1.69 2.65
CA THR A 211 16.80 -0.56 2.25
C THR A 211 16.21 0.18 1.05
N PRO A 212 16.53 1.48 0.85
CA PRO A 212 16.03 2.26 -0.28
C PRO A 212 16.29 1.62 -1.65
N THR A 213 17.43 0.93 -1.83
CA THR A 213 17.76 0.21 -3.07
C THR A 213 16.83 -0.97 -3.31
N VAL A 214 16.52 -1.76 -2.28
CA VAL A 214 15.60 -2.90 -2.38
C VAL A 214 14.19 -2.43 -2.68
N LEU A 215 13.73 -1.37 -2.00
CA LEU A 215 12.42 -0.76 -2.25
C LEU A 215 12.29 -0.28 -3.69
N TYR A 216 13.31 0.42 -4.20
CA TYR A 216 13.33 0.88 -5.59
C TYR A 216 13.22 -0.27 -6.60
N GLN A 217 14.03 -1.32 -6.45
CA GLN A 217 13.99 -2.47 -7.37
C GLN A 217 12.63 -3.17 -7.34
N ARG A 218 12.04 -3.29 -6.16
CA ARG A 218 10.69 -3.83 -6.01
C ARG A 218 9.65 -2.94 -6.69
N ASP A 219 9.71 -1.62 -6.54
CA ASP A 219 8.75 -0.71 -7.16
C ASP A 219 8.87 -0.68 -8.68
N LEU A 220 10.08 -0.82 -9.23
CA LEU A 220 10.28 -1.05 -10.67
C LEU A 220 9.61 -2.35 -11.14
N ALA A 221 9.79 -3.45 -10.40
CA ALA A 221 9.15 -4.71 -10.72
C ALA A 221 7.62 -4.62 -10.66
N ARG A 222 7.07 -3.91 -9.66
CA ARG A 222 5.63 -3.68 -9.51
C ARG A 222 5.07 -2.83 -10.65
N ALA A 223 5.75 -1.75 -11.03
CA ALA A 223 5.36 -0.92 -12.17
C ALA A 223 5.37 -1.73 -13.46
N LYS A 224 6.42 -2.52 -13.69
CA LYS A 224 6.51 -3.44 -14.84
C LYS A 224 5.34 -4.43 -14.89
N LEU A 225 4.99 -5.04 -13.75
CA LEU A 225 3.83 -5.94 -13.68
C LEU A 225 2.52 -5.22 -14.03
N LEU A 226 2.30 -4.01 -13.51
CA LEU A 226 1.10 -3.22 -13.78
C LEU A 226 0.97 -2.81 -15.26
N ASP A 227 2.10 -2.52 -15.91
CA ASP A 227 2.12 -2.06 -17.29
C ASP A 227 2.08 -3.21 -18.31
N GLN A 228 2.64 -4.38 -18.00
CA GLN A 228 2.87 -5.45 -18.99
C GLN A 228 1.94 -6.66 -18.88
N SER A 229 1.21 -6.82 -17.76
CA SER A 229 0.43 -8.04 -17.51
C SER A 229 -0.93 -8.07 -18.23
N LEU A 230 -1.38 -6.95 -18.78
CA LEU A 230 -2.68 -6.81 -19.45
C LEU A 230 -2.49 -6.11 -20.80
N SER A 231 -2.94 -6.75 -21.89
CA SER A 231 -3.02 -6.09 -23.19
C SER A 231 -4.14 -5.04 -23.21
N ALA A 232 -4.16 -4.14 -24.20
CA ALA A 232 -5.26 -3.20 -24.37
C ALA A 232 -6.63 -3.90 -24.51
N ASN A 233 -6.67 -5.05 -25.17
CA ASN A 233 -7.87 -5.87 -25.32
C ASN A 233 -8.29 -6.54 -24.00
N ASP A 234 -7.33 -6.97 -23.18
CA ASP A 234 -7.63 -7.49 -21.85
C ASP A 234 -8.19 -6.38 -20.96
N TRP A 235 -7.56 -5.21 -20.98
CA TRP A 235 -8.01 -4.03 -20.25
C TRP A 235 -9.44 -3.65 -20.60
N ALA A 236 -9.78 -3.59 -21.89
CA ALA A 236 -11.13 -3.23 -22.35
C ALA A 236 -12.22 -4.14 -21.75
N ARG A 237 -11.92 -5.44 -21.60
CA ARG A 237 -12.83 -6.48 -21.08
C ARG A 237 -12.97 -6.50 -19.56
N LEU A 238 -12.16 -5.74 -18.82
CA LEU A 238 -12.26 -5.70 -17.34
C LEU A 238 -13.51 -4.94 -16.88
N SER A 239 -14.04 -5.39 -15.74
CA SER A 239 -15.07 -4.65 -15.01
C SER A 239 -14.57 -3.25 -14.58
N PRO A 240 -15.48 -2.26 -14.45
CA PRO A 240 -15.11 -0.91 -13.99
C PRO A 240 -14.37 -0.92 -12.65
N THR A 241 -14.83 -1.74 -11.69
CA THR A 241 -14.20 -1.88 -10.37
C THR A 241 -12.74 -2.35 -10.46
N LEU A 242 -12.45 -3.36 -11.30
CA LEU A 242 -11.07 -3.85 -11.49
C LEU A 242 -10.19 -2.80 -12.19
N LYS A 243 -10.73 -2.07 -13.17
CA LYS A 243 -10.02 -0.95 -13.82
C LYS A 243 -9.63 0.10 -12.78
N ASN A 244 -10.57 0.51 -11.93
CA ASN A 244 -10.31 1.46 -10.85
C ASN A 244 -9.22 0.98 -9.90
N ARG A 245 -9.31 -0.26 -9.40
CA ARG A 245 -8.31 -0.85 -8.49
C ARG A 245 -6.91 -0.87 -9.10
N LEU A 246 -6.79 -1.25 -10.38
CA LEU A 246 -5.51 -1.23 -11.10
C LEU A 246 -4.97 0.20 -11.27
N GLN A 247 -5.84 1.17 -11.60
CA GLN A 247 -5.42 2.57 -11.73
C GLN A 247 -4.95 3.17 -10.40
N MET A 248 -5.66 2.94 -9.30
CA MET A 248 -5.25 3.37 -7.96
C MET A 248 -3.90 2.76 -7.58
N ARG A 249 -3.72 1.46 -7.84
CA ARG A 249 -2.45 0.75 -7.62
C ARG A 249 -1.32 1.35 -8.45
N ARG A 250 -1.55 1.60 -9.74
CA ARG A 250 -0.60 2.21 -10.67
C ARG A 250 -0.19 3.61 -10.22
N ALA A 251 -1.17 4.44 -9.85
CA ALA A 251 -0.94 5.78 -9.32
C ALA A 251 -0.01 5.76 -8.08
N GLY A 252 -0.29 4.88 -7.10
CA GLY A 252 0.51 4.78 -5.89
C GLY A 252 1.94 4.28 -6.12
N VAL A 253 2.14 3.28 -6.99
CA VAL A 253 3.48 2.75 -7.32
C VAL A 253 4.31 3.80 -8.06
N LEU A 254 3.73 4.44 -9.08
CA LEU A 254 4.43 5.44 -9.87
C LEU A 254 4.79 6.69 -9.07
N ALA A 255 3.93 7.11 -8.13
CA ALA A 255 4.24 8.22 -7.22
C ALA A 255 5.44 7.92 -6.31
N THR A 256 5.59 6.66 -5.89
CA THR A 256 6.74 6.20 -5.09
C THR A 256 8.02 6.18 -5.94
N LEU A 257 7.93 5.71 -7.19
CA LEU A 257 9.04 5.75 -8.14
C LEU A 257 9.49 7.18 -8.47
N ALA A 258 8.55 8.11 -8.67
CA ALA A 258 8.87 9.51 -8.92
C ALA A 258 9.73 10.11 -7.79
N HIS A 259 9.38 9.84 -6.53
CA HIS A 259 10.20 10.23 -5.38
C HIS A 259 11.58 9.54 -5.40
N ALA A 260 11.63 8.23 -5.66
CA ALA A 260 12.89 7.49 -5.69
C ALA A 260 13.84 7.97 -6.80
N HIS A 261 13.32 8.33 -7.99
CA HIS A 261 14.11 8.94 -9.06
C HIS A 261 14.67 10.31 -8.63
N SER A 262 13.86 11.16 -7.98
CA SER A 262 14.33 12.46 -7.49
C SER A 262 15.52 12.37 -6.52
N ARG A 263 15.55 11.31 -5.69
CA ARG A 263 16.64 11.09 -4.72
C ARG A 263 17.94 10.67 -5.38
N ARG A 264 17.89 10.13 -6.59
CA ARG A 264 19.06 9.70 -7.38
C ARG A 264 19.66 10.83 -8.21
N MET A 265 18.88 11.88 -8.46
CA MET A 265 19.32 13.08 -9.19
C MET A 265 20.33 13.92 -8.38
N VAL A 266 20.47 13.70 -7.06
CA VAL A 266 21.45 14.41 -6.22
C VAL A 266 22.86 13.94 -6.55
N GLY A 267 23.48 14.55 -7.58
CA GLY A 267 24.88 14.34 -7.96
C GLY A 267 25.14 13.82 -9.38
N ALA A 268 24.13 13.67 -10.24
CA ALA A 268 24.30 13.19 -11.63
C ALA A 268 24.12 14.33 -12.65
N GLU A 269 24.92 14.31 -13.73
CA GLU A 269 24.69 15.16 -14.90
C GLU A 269 23.33 14.83 -15.52
N THR A 270 22.55 15.88 -15.73
CA THR A 270 21.18 15.90 -16.25
C THR A 270 21.02 15.12 -17.56
N SER A 271 20.11 14.14 -17.60
CA SER A 271 19.23 13.90 -18.77
C SER A 271 18.30 12.69 -18.60
N ALA A 272 18.79 11.54 -18.13
CA ALA A 272 18.01 10.29 -18.11
C ALA A 272 17.09 10.17 -16.87
N ASP A 273 17.60 10.44 -15.68
CA ASP A 273 16.85 10.31 -14.43
C ASP A 273 15.77 11.41 -14.28
N ASP A 274 16.02 12.62 -14.77
CA ASP A 274 15.05 13.72 -14.83
C ASP A 274 13.82 13.33 -15.65
N THR A 275 14.05 12.70 -16.81
CA THR A 275 12.99 12.22 -17.69
C THR A 275 12.19 11.10 -17.02
N ALA A 276 12.87 10.16 -16.35
CA ALA A 276 12.21 9.07 -15.63
C ALA A 276 11.36 9.58 -14.45
N MET A 277 11.87 10.54 -13.67
CA MET A 277 11.12 11.20 -12.59
C MET A 277 9.86 11.86 -13.13
N LEU A 278 10.00 12.73 -14.13
CA LEU A 278 8.90 13.48 -14.73
C LEU A 278 7.84 12.54 -15.30
N GLN A 279 8.26 11.51 -16.05
CA GLN A 279 7.38 10.53 -16.66
C GLN A 279 6.63 9.71 -15.60
N ALA A 280 7.32 9.24 -14.55
CA ALA A 280 6.68 8.52 -13.44
C ALA A 280 5.62 9.39 -12.75
N ALA A 281 5.93 10.66 -12.47
CA ALA A 281 5.01 11.59 -11.83
C ALA A 281 3.78 11.89 -12.70
N GLN A 282 3.97 12.18 -13.99
CA GLN A 282 2.88 12.43 -14.93
C GLN A 282 1.98 11.20 -15.11
N ASN A 283 2.58 10.01 -15.19
CA ASN A 283 1.83 8.76 -15.27
C ASN A 283 1.07 8.47 -13.98
N ALA A 284 1.62 8.81 -12.81
CA ALA A 284 0.93 8.67 -11.53
C ALA A 284 -0.33 9.56 -11.47
N ILE A 285 -0.20 10.82 -11.86
CA ILE A 285 -1.32 11.78 -11.95
C ILE A 285 -2.37 11.29 -12.96
N SER A 286 -1.93 10.82 -14.12
CA SER A 286 -2.81 10.33 -15.18
C SER A 286 -3.58 9.07 -14.75
N ALA A 287 -2.91 8.14 -14.07
CA ALA A 287 -3.54 6.94 -13.52
C ALA A 287 -4.60 7.30 -12.47
N LEU A 288 -4.30 8.22 -11.56
CA LEU A 288 -5.29 8.68 -10.56
C LEU A 288 -6.48 9.40 -11.22
N ALA A 289 -6.23 10.24 -12.23
CA ALA A 289 -7.27 10.93 -12.98
C ALA A 289 -8.17 9.98 -13.79
N ALA A 290 -7.65 8.81 -14.18
CA ALA A 290 -8.40 7.78 -14.90
C ALA A 290 -9.32 6.94 -13.99
N VAL A 291 -9.30 7.14 -12.67
CA VAL A 291 -10.22 6.48 -11.74
C VAL A 291 -11.62 7.07 -11.90
N ASN A 292 -12.59 6.23 -12.23
CA ASN A 292 -13.99 6.64 -12.26
C ASN A 292 -14.60 6.57 -10.86
N LYS A 293 -14.77 7.74 -10.23
CA LYS A 293 -15.28 7.84 -8.85
C LYS A 293 -16.70 7.29 -8.65
N LEU A 294 -17.50 7.23 -9.72
CA LEU A 294 -18.87 6.67 -9.66
C LEU A 294 -18.88 5.15 -9.56
N GLU A 295 -17.76 4.50 -9.87
CA GLU A 295 -17.58 3.04 -9.86
C GLU A 295 -16.68 2.60 -8.69
N LEU A 296 -16.50 3.47 -7.69
CA LEU A 296 -15.82 3.13 -6.44
C LEU A 296 -16.82 2.53 -5.47
N THR A 297 -16.52 1.34 -4.98
CA THR A 297 -17.26 0.75 -3.86
C THR A 297 -16.83 1.41 -2.54
N ASP A 298 -17.60 1.20 -1.47
CA ASP A 298 -17.22 1.67 -0.12
C ASP A 298 -15.87 1.09 0.32
N GLU A 299 -15.57 -0.16 -0.07
CA GLU A 299 -14.29 -0.82 0.19
C GLU A 299 -13.12 -0.14 -0.55
N ASP A 300 -13.36 0.44 -1.72
CA ASP A 300 -12.33 1.08 -2.55
C ASP A 300 -11.96 2.48 -2.05
N GLN A 301 -12.78 3.12 -1.21
CA GLN A 301 -12.55 4.50 -0.76
C GLN A 301 -11.22 4.67 -0.03
N ALA A 302 -10.87 3.72 0.85
CA ALA A 302 -9.62 3.76 1.60
C ALA A 302 -8.40 3.69 0.66
N ASP A 303 -8.44 2.80 -0.33
CA ASP A 303 -7.39 2.65 -1.34
C ASP A 303 -7.31 3.87 -2.26
N TYR A 304 -8.45 4.46 -2.63
CA TYR A 304 -8.50 5.70 -3.41
C TYR A 304 -7.81 6.85 -2.67
N HIS A 305 -8.17 7.07 -1.41
CA HIS A 305 -7.55 8.11 -0.58
C HIS A 305 -6.05 7.86 -0.42
N ALA A 306 -5.64 6.63 -0.15
CA ALA A 306 -4.23 6.29 0.00
C ALA A 306 -3.45 6.46 -1.33
N ALA A 307 -4.07 6.22 -2.49
CA ALA A 307 -3.47 6.51 -3.79
C ALA A 307 -3.35 8.02 -4.04
N ALA A 308 -4.42 8.78 -3.77
CA ALA A 308 -4.43 10.23 -3.89
C ALA A 308 -3.36 10.90 -3.02
N LEU A 309 -3.22 10.47 -1.77
CA LEU A 309 -2.19 10.96 -0.85
C LEU A 309 -0.76 10.71 -1.38
N ARG A 310 -0.49 9.53 -1.93
CA ARG A 310 0.82 9.21 -2.53
C ARG A 310 1.13 10.11 -3.72
N VAL A 311 0.17 10.28 -4.62
CA VAL A 311 0.30 11.18 -5.79
C VAL A 311 0.50 12.61 -5.33
N GLY A 312 -0.29 13.06 -4.35
CA GLY A 312 -0.19 14.40 -3.77
C GLY A 312 1.17 14.66 -3.15
N ALA A 313 1.72 13.72 -2.38
CA ALA A 313 3.06 13.84 -1.78
C ALA A 313 4.15 14.06 -2.85
N SER A 314 4.13 13.30 -3.96
CA SER A 314 5.13 13.40 -5.03
C SER A 314 4.75 14.37 -6.17
N LEU A 315 3.68 15.17 -6.02
CA LEU A 315 3.12 16.01 -7.09
C LEU A 315 4.14 16.94 -7.76
N TRP A 316 5.06 17.52 -6.97
CA TRP A 316 6.07 18.45 -7.47
C TRP A 316 7.13 17.81 -8.37
N ALA A 317 7.23 16.47 -8.41
CA ALA A 317 8.04 15.77 -9.39
C ALA A 317 7.55 15.97 -10.83
N ALA A 318 6.27 16.30 -11.02
CA ALA A 318 5.68 16.59 -12.32
C ALA A 318 5.81 18.08 -12.73
N ALA A 319 6.25 18.95 -11.82
CA ALA A 319 6.45 20.35 -12.13
C ALA A 319 7.75 20.56 -12.91
N PRO A 320 7.82 21.55 -13.82
CA PRO A 320 9.07 21.95 -14.43
C PRO A 320 10.09 22.30 -13.33
N GLN A 321 11.17 21.55 -13.24
CA GLN A 321 12.24 21.86 -12.32
C GLN A 321 12.99 23.08 -12.85
N ALA A 322 13.35 24.00 -11.96
CA ALA A 322 14.26 25.07 -12.35
C ALA A 322 15.60 24.43 -12.73
N VAL A 323 15.94 24.44 -14.03
CA VAL A 323 17.22 23.96 -14.54
C VAL A 323 18.30 24.81 -13.89
N GLY A 324 19.11 24.18 -13.03
CA GLY A 324 20.29 24.76 -12.39
C GLY A 324 20.11 26.21 -11.96
N ALA A 325 19.87 26.42 -10.66
CA ALA A 325 20.33 27.66 -10.04
C ALA A 325 21.87 27.65 -10.11
N GLY A 326 22.43 27.89 -11.30
CA GLY A 326 23.73 28.52 -11.41
C GLY A 326 23.68 29.78 -10.55
N ASN A 327 24.83 30.23 -10.09
CA ASN A 327 25.03 31.33 -9.14
C ASN A 327 24.42 32.70 -9.55
N ALA A 328 23.48 32.74 -10.50
CA ALA A 328 22.64 33.87 -10.82
C ALA A 328 21.72 34.19 -9.63
N ILE A 329 22.22 35.12 -8.80
CA ILE A 329 21.43 35.88 -7.84
C ILE A 329 20.25 36.51 -8.60
N PRO A 330 19.00 36.34 -8.17
CA PRO A 330 17.90 37.10 -8.76
C PRO A 330 18.19 38.58 -8.62
N ALA A 331 18.16 39.32 -9.73
CA ALA A 331 18.30 40.77 -9.71
C ALA A 331 17.07 41.37 -9.00
N GLY A 332 17.15 41.54 -7.67
CA GLY A 332 16.07 42.12 -6.88
C GLY A 332 16.18 41.88 -5.37
N HIS A 333 15.45 42.67 -4.59
CA HIS A 333 15.39 42.57 -3.13
C HIS A 333 14.48 41.44 -2.61
N ARG A 334 13.89 40.64 -3.50
CA ARG A 334 12.97 39.57 -3.11
C ARG A 334 13.74 38.30 -2.74
N PRO A 335 13.33 37.61 -1.66
CA PRO A 335 13.97 36.37 -1.26
C PRO A 335 13.73 35.27 -2.29
N SER A 336 14.67 34.35 -2.40
CA SER A 336 14.60 33.17 -3.26
C SER A 336 15.30 31.98 -2.62
N ILE A 337 15.05 30.79 -3.16
CA ILE A 337 15.64 29.54 -2.67
C ILE A 337 16.69 29.06 -3.68
N VAL A 338 17.88 28.76 -3.17
CA VAL A 338 18.91 28.01 -3.90
C VAL A 338 19.30 26.79 -3.10
N THR A 339 19.60 25.69 -3.78
CA THR A 339 20.05 24.45 -3.14
C THR A 339 21.52 24.21 -3.41
N ARG A 340 22.19 23.56 -2.46
CA ARG A 340 23.58 23.12 -2.57
C ARG A 340 23.73 21.74 -1.97
N VAL A 341 24.73 21.01 -2.43
CA VAL A 341 25.11 19.73 -1.83
C VAL A 341 25.69 19.99 -0.43
N GLY A 342 25.19 19.26 0.57
CA GLY A 342 25.71 19.27 1.94
C GLY A 342 26.64 18.08 2.19
N GLN A 343 26.44 17.39 3.31
CA GLN A 343 26.99 16.05 3.55
C GLN A 343 26.49 15.03 2.50
N PRO A 344 27.11 13.84 2.37
CA PRO A 344 26.64 12.80 1.47
C PRO A 344 25.14 12.49 1.65
N GLY A 345 24.35 12.72 0.59
CA GLY A 345 22.89 12.53 0.59
C GLY A 345 22.08 13.67 1.21
N GLU A 346 22.73 14.73 1.67
CA GLU A 346 22.12 15.93 2.25
C GLU A 346 22.03 17.05 1.19
N THR A 347 20.89 17.75 1.18
CA THR A 347 20.67 18.97 0.40
C THR A 347 20.52 20.15 1.36
N CYS A 348 21.39 21.13 1.23
CA CYS A 348 21.31 22.39 1.96
C CYS A 348 20.49 23.41 1.18
N VAL A 349 19.45 23.92 1.82
CA VAL A 349 18.58 24.97 1.31
C VAL A 349 19.06 26.31 1.86
N ALA A 350 19.41 27.23 0.96
CA ALA A 350 19.82 28.57 1.30
C ALA A 350 18.75 29.58 0.83
N LEU A 351 18.30 30.42 1.77
CA LEU A 351 17.47 31.57 1.47
C LEU A 351 18.37 32.75 1.11
N VAL A 352 18.22 33.30 -0.09
CA VAL A 352 19.09 34.32 -0.67
C VAL A 352 18.28 35.50 -1.19
N ASP A 353 18.91 36.65 -1.38
CA ASP A 353 18.32 37.83 -2.02
C ASP A 353 19.37 38.57 -2.85
N GLY A 354 19.04 39.73 -3.42
CA GLY A 354 19.99 40.53 -4.21
C GLY A 354 21.27 40.99 -3.48
N LYS A 355 21.35 40.85 -2.15
CA LYS A 355 22.50 41.24 -1.32
C LYS A 355 23.19 40.06 -0.65
N HIS A 356 22.51 38.93 -0.52
CA HIS A 356 22.95 37.74 0.19
C HIS A 356 22.97 36.58 -0.81
N ASP A 357 24.15 36.11 -1.16
CA ASP A 357 24.33 34.98 -2.08
C ASP A 357 24.26 33.63 -1.36
N ALA A 358 24.52 32.54 -2.09
CA ALA A 358 24.54 31.22 -1.48
C ALA A 358 25.62 31.11 -0.40
N GLN A 359 26.77 31.77 -0.57
CA GLN A 359 27.90 31.72 0.37
C GLN A 359 27.58 32.45 1.68
N HIS A 360 26.80 33.53 1.63
CA HIS A 360 26.38 34.33 2.78
C HIS A 360 24.85 34.50 2.79
N PRO A 361 24.09 33.42 3.00
CA PRO A 361 22.65 33.43 2.84
C PRO A 361 21.95 34.06 4.05
N LEU A 362 20.71 34.52 3.84
CA LEU A 362 19.83 35.03 4.89
C LEU A 362 19.49 33.97 5.95
N HIS A 363 19.39 32.72 5.52
CA HIS A 363 19.17 31.54 6.36
C HIS A 363 19.63 30.29 5.62
N THR A 364 20.12 29.28 6.33
CA THR A 364 20.44 27.96 5.76
C THR A 364 19.85 26.85 6.62
N HIS A 365 19.27 25.84 5.98
CA HIS A 365 18.89 24.60 6.63
C HIS A 365 19.13 23.42 5.70
N CYS A 366 19.69 22.33 6.22
CA CYS A 366 20.02 21.16 5.44
C CYS A 366 19.12 19.98 5.80
N THR A 367 18.82 19.13 4.82
CA THR A 367 17.91 18.00 4.98
C THR A 367 18.35 16.83 4.12
N TYR A 368 18.01 15.62 4.57
CA TYR A 368 18.10 14.40 3.77
C TYR A 368 16.84 14.13 2.95
N GLY A 369 15.83 15.01 2.96
CA GLY A 369 14.63 14.90 2.14
C GLY A 369 14.82 15.45 0.72
N THR A 370 13.88 15.14 -0.18
CA THR A 370 13.83 15.78 -1.50
C THR A 370 13.31 17.21 -1.35
N VAL A 371 14.09 18.19 -1.80
CA VAL A 371 13.69 19.60 -1.83
C VAL A 371 13.06 19.92 -3.18
N TRP A 372 11.78 20.24 -3.20
CA TRP A 372 11.06 20.56 -4.44
C TRP A 372 11.14 22.05 -4.73
N THR A 373 12.24 22.54 -5.31
CA THR A 373 12.45 23.99 -5.54
C THR A 373 11.38 24.63 -6.42
N ALA A 374 10.77 23.86 -7.35
CA ALA A 374 9.63 24.30 -8.16
C ALA A 374 8.38 24.69 -7.33
N SER A 375 8.31 24.26 -6.08
CA SER A 375 7.22 24.61 -5.14
C SER A 375 7.40 25.96 -4.45
N THR A 376 8.55 26.62 -4.62
CA THR A 376 8.87 27.86 -3.92
C THR A 376 7.83 28.93 -4.20
N SER A 377 7.25 29.49 -3.14
CA SER A 377 6.32 30.62 -3.22
C SER A 377 6.71 31.70 -2.22
N VAL A 378 6.85 32.93 -2.71
CA VAL A 378 7.18 34.10 -1.88
C VAL A 378 5.92 34.92 -1.69
N ASN A 379 5.64 35.35 -0.45
CA ASN A 379 4.49 36.20 -0.19
C ASN A 379 4.65 37.58 -0.88
N PRO A 380 3.56 38.33 -1.12
CA PRO A 380 3.64 39.62 -1.83
C PRO A 380 4.61 40.64 -1.20
N ALA A 381 4.72 40.63 0.13
CA ALA A 381 5.59 41.52 0.91
C ALA A 381 7.08 41.12 0.88
N GLY A 382 7.43 39.91 0.42
CA GLY A 382 8.82 39.41 0.44
C GLY A 382 9.34 39.11 1.85
N THR A 383 8.45 38.86 2.80
CA THR A 383 8.75 38.57 4.21
C THR A 383 8.51 37.12 4.60
N ALA A 384 7.96 36.30 3.71
CA ALA A 384 7.77 34.87 3.92
C ALA A 384 7.97 34.07 2.63
N VAL A 385 8.50 32.85 2.77
CA VAL A 385 8.70 31.90 1.67
C VAL A 385 8.22 30.51 2.08
N ALA A 386 7.36 29.91 1.26
CA ALA A 386 6.90 28.53 1.42
C ALA A 386 7.65 27.61 0.45
N LEU A 387 8.06 26.43 0.92
CA LEU A 387 8.81 25.43 0.17
C LEU A 387 8.39 24.02 0.59
N ALA A 388 8.07 23.17 -0.38
CA ALA A 388 7.71 21.78 -0.12
C ALA A 388 8.97 20.90 -0.04
N VAL A 389 9.07 20.11 1.04
CA VAL A 389 10.17 19.17 1.27
C VAL A 389 9.59 17.80 1.58
N GLN A 390 10.08 16.76 0.93
CA GLN A 390 9.56 15.39 1.02
C GLN A 390 10.61 14.43 1.60
N PRO A 391 10.61 14.22 2.93
CA PRO A 391 11.52 13.29 3.59
C PRO A 391 11.31 11.83 3.15
N LEU A 392 10.05 11.39 3.02
CA LEU A 392 9.68 10.02 2.66
C LEU A 392 8.73 10.00 1.46
N ALA A 393 8.69 8.88 0.73
CA ALA A 393 7.86 8.75 -0.47
C ALA A 393 6.36 9.04 -0.22
N THR A 394 5.88 8.81 1.00
CA THR A 394 4.48 9.03 1.40
C THR A 394 4.28 10.24 2.31
N TRP A 395 5.32 11.04 2.56
CA TRP A 395 5.30 12.12 3.56
C TRP A 395 5.93 13.39 3.00
N ARG A 396 5.12 14.44 2.82
CA ARG A 396 5.62 15.76 2.40
C ARG A 396 5.23 16.87 3.36
N GLU A 397 6.23 17.61 3.80
CA GLU A 397 6.14 18.73 4.73
C GLU A 397 6.15 20.05 3.97
N LEU A 398 5.69 21.10 4.65
CA LEU A 398 5.83 22.47 4.18
C LEU A 398 6.79 23.24 5.08
N TRP A 399 7.90 23.68 4.51
CA TRP A 399 8.82 24.61 5.14
C TRP A 399 8.35 26.03 4.91
N VAL A 400 8.28 26.83 5.96
CA VAL A 400 7.90 28.24 5.91
C VAL A 400 9.00 29.08 6.53
N TYR A 401 9.73 29.80 5.69
CA TYR A 401 10.69 30.82 6.10
C TYR A 401 9.93 32.12 6.37
N ARG A 402 10.26 32.80 7.46
CA ARG A 402 9.61 34.05 7.86
C ARG A 402 10.63 35.05 8.36
N LYS A 403 10.47 36.30 7.95
CA LYS A 403 11.25 37.43 8.48
C LYS A 403 10.67 37.83 9.83
N THR A 404 11.48 37.73 10.87
CA THR A 404 11.19 38.13 12.26
C THR A 404 12.01 39.36 12.64
N ALA A 405 11.85 39.86 13.87
CA ALA A 405 12.69 40.93 14.41
C ALA A 405 14.17 40.54 14.49
N ASP A 406 14.45 39.26 14.76
CA ASP A 406 15.81 38.72 14.96
C ASP A 406 16.44 38.18 13.66
N GLY A 407 15.75 38.32 12.52
CA GLY A 407 16.18 37.81 11.22
C GLY A 407 15.22 36.76 10.66
N TRP A 408 15.69 35.97 9.70
CA TRP A 408 14.88 34.92 9.09
C TRP A 408 14.84 33.68 9.98
N ALA A 409 13.65 33.13 10.18
CA ALA A 409 13.43 31.87 10.89
C ALA A 409 12.75 30.86 9.96
N LEU A 410 13.04 29.57 10.16
CA LEU A 410 12.38 28.47 9.49
C LEU A 410 11.46 27.73 10.45
N GLU A 411 10.25 27.44 9.98
CA GLU A 411 9.31 26.56 10.66
C GLU A 411 8.85 25.44 9.71
N VAL A 412 8.83 24.20 10.21
CA VAL A 412 8.47 23.02 9.44
C VAL A 412 7.08 22.56 9.84
N LEU A 413 6.16 22.53 8.88
CA LEU A 413 4.78 22.09 9.08
C LEU A 413 4.61 20.65 8.56
N PRO A 414 4.56 19.65 9.47
CA PRO A 414 4.34 18.25 9.08
C PRO A 414 2.85 18.00 8.77
N PRO A 415 2.49 17.05 7.89
CA PRO A 415 1.09 16.74 7.59
C PRO A 415 0.29 16.17 8.77
N GLY A 416 0.93 15.45 9.68
CA GLY A 416 0.34 14.91 10.89
C GLY A 416 1.32 14.95 12.06
N ILE A 417 0.84 14.56 13.25
CA ILE A 417 1.62 14.60 14.50
C ILE A 417 2.48 13.33 14.67
N HIS A 418 2.06 12.21 14.07
CA HIS A 418 2.73 10.93 14.16
C HIS A 418 3.30 10.51 12.81
N THR A 419 4.56 10.07 12.80
CA THR A 419 5.20 9.36 11.69
C THR A 419 5.53 7.94 12.14
N PRO A 420 5.46 6.94 11.25
CA PRO A 420 5.17 7.02 9.82
C PRO A 420 3.65 6.94 9.49
N GLU A 421 3.16 7.96 8.79
CA GLU A 421 1.82 7.99 8.19
C GLU A 421 1.93 8.37 6.70
N ILE A 422 0.81 8.32 5.96
CA ILE A 422 0.74 8.81 4.58
C ILE A 422 0.10 10.19 4.63
N GLY A 423 0.77 11.23 4.15
CA GLY A 423 0.24 12.58 4.20
C GLY A 423 1.09 13.62 3.51
N TYR A 424 0.47 14.75 3.20
CA TYR A 424 1.18 15.93 2.70
C TYR A 424 0.54 17.24 3.15
N VAL A 425 1.37 18.28 3.25
CA VAL A 425 0.94 19.68 3.36
C VAL A 425 1.31 20.41 2.08
N GLU A 426 0.42 21.27 1.62
CA GLU A 426 0.62 22.15 0.47
C GLU A 426 0.39 23.60 0.85
N HIS A 427 1.26 24.47 0.34
CA HIS A 427 0.97 25.88 0.23
C HIS A 427 -0.15 26.09 -0.82
N ALA A 428 -1.31 26.56 -0.35
CA ALA A 428 -2.47 26.85 -1.18
C ALA A 428 -2.54 28.31 -1.63
N GLY A 429 -1.81 29.23 -0.99
CA GLY A 429 -1.76 30.64 -1.37
C GLY A 429 -1.47 31.62 -0.24
N TRP A 430 -1.45 32.90 -0.58
CA TRP A 430 -1.27 34.04 0.32
C TRP A 430 -2.50 34.92 0.26
N VAL A 431 -3.06 35.35 1.39
CA VAL A 431 -4.20 36.27 1.38
C VAL A 431 -3.70 37.71 1.14
N PRO A 432 -4.09 38.39 0.04
CA PRO A 432 -3.56 39.70 -0.30
C PRO A 432 -3.83 40.75 0.78
N GLY A 433 -2.81 41.57 1.09
CA GLY A 433 -2.93 42.67 2.06
C GLY A 433 -3.01 42.22 3.52
N THR A 434 -2.72 40.95 3.82
CA THR A 434 -2.75 40.41 5.18
C THR A 434 -1.54 39.52 5.44
N ASP A 435 -1.29 39.23 6.71
CA ASP A 435 -0.28 38.26 7.16
C ASP A 435 -0.89 36.85 7.30
N GLN A 436 -1.65 36.40 6.29
CA GLN A 436 -2.28 35.08 6.31
C GLN A 436 -1.77 34.16 5.20
N LEU A 437 -1.51 32.91 5.58
CA LEU A 437 -1.09 31.79 4.74
C LEU A 437 -2.24 30.80 4.59
N LEU A 438 -2.46 30.31 3.37
CA LEU A 438 -3.47 29.29 3.07
C LEU A 438 -2.78 27.94 2.86
N LEU A 439 -3.27 26.90 3.52
CA LEU A 439 -2.76 25.53 3.40
C LEU A 439 -3.85 24.53 3.01
N ALA A 440 -3.45 23.48 2.30
CA ALA A 440 -4.21 22.24 2.20
C ALA A 440 -3.41 21.11 2.84
N ARG A 441 -4.03 20.38 3.76
CA ARG A 441 -3.43 19.28 4.52
C ARG A 441 -4.26 18.03 4.34
N GLU A 442 -3.63 16.98 3.88
CA GLU A 442 -4.24 15.66 3.79
C GLU A 442 -3.37 14.62 4.48
N VAL A 443 -3.99 13.76 5.29
CA VAL A 443 -3.27 12.73 6.04
C VAL A 443 -4.17 11.53 6.30
N LEU A 444 -3.57 10.34 6.29
CA LEU A 444 -4.17 9.10 6.75
C LEU A 444 -3.58 8.76 8.13
N THR A 445 -4.35 9.07 9.18
CA THR A 445 -3.99 8.86 10.59
C THR A 445 -4.91 7.82 11.19
N GLU A 446 -4.36 6.79 11.85
CA GLU A 446 -5.16 5.74 12.51
C GLU A 446 -6.22 5.10 11.59
N GLY A 447 -5.86 4.89 10.32
CA GLY A 447 -6.77 4.34 9.30
C GLY A 447 -7.89 5.29 8.83
N ARG A 448 -7.88 6.55 9.29
CA ARG A 448 -8.88 7.57 8.90
C ARG A 448 -8.25 8.64 8.03
N PHE A 449 -8.83 8.84 6.86
CA PHE A 449 -8.46 9.94 5.99
C PHE A 449 -9.01 11.26 6.55
N LYS A 450 -8.14 12.27 6.65
CA LYS A 450 -8.49 13.63 7.04
C LYS A 450 -7.99 14.59 5.97
N ARG A 451 -8.84 15.55 5.62
CA ARG A 451 -8.53 16.67 4.72
C ARG A 451 -8.98 17.96 5.36
N ASN A 452 -8.04 18.87 5.55
CA ASN A 452 -8.29 20.19 6.09
C ASN A 452 -7.72 21.25 5.14
N PHE A 453 -8.49 22.31 4.96
CA PHE A 453 -8.03 23.57 4.42
C PHE A 453 -7.87 24.53 5.59
N GLU A 454 -6.73 25.21 5.66
CA GLU A 454 -6.35 25.99 6.84
C GLU A 454 -5.94 27.41 6.45
N VAL A 455 -6.33 28.39 7.27
CA VAL A 455 -5.83 29.77 7.23
C VAL A 455 -4.96 29.95 8.46
N LEU A 456 -3.66 30.18 8.25
CA LEU A 456 -2.67 30.37 9.31
C LEU A 456 -2.28 31.84 9.42
N LYS A 457 -1.92 32.28 10.63
CA LYS A 457 -1.30 33.59 10.87
C LYS A 457 0.20 33.48 10.62
N LEU A 458 0.78 34.40 9.83
CA LEU A 458 2.22 34.37 9.55
C LEU A 458 3.09 34.77 10.75
N SER A 459 2.54 35.37 11.79
CA SER A 459 3.31 35.73 13.00
C SER A 459 3.85 34.50 13.74
N ASP A 460 3.07 33.42 13.81
CA ASP A 460 3.34 32.26 14.66
C ASP A 460 2.89 30.91 14.04
N LEU A 461 2.39 30.95 12.80
CA LEU A 461 1.83 29.80 12.07
C LEU A 461 0.70 29.07 12.82
N SER A 462 0.04 29.74 13.76
CA SER A 462 -1.17 29.23 14.40
C SER A 462 -2.34 29.18 13.41
N ILE A 463 -3.16 28.14 13.52
CA ILE A 463 -4.38 28.00 12.71
C ILE A 463 -5.41 29.03 13.21
N ASP A 464 -5.75 29.99 12.35
CA ASP A 464 -6.82 30.95 12.59
C ASP A 464 -8.20 30.33 12.29
N LYS A 465 -8.30 29.65 11.14
CA LYS A 465 -9.52 28.97 10.68
C LYS A 465 -9.19 27.70 9.93
N GLN A 466 -10.08 26.72 10.00
CA GLN A 466 -9.99 25.50 9.20
C GLN A 466 -11.37 25.01 8.74
N ALA A 467 -11.42 24.32 7.61
CA ALA A 467 -12.63 23.71 7.08
C ALA A 467 -12.33 22.48 6.23
N SER A 468 -13.32 21.62 6.00
CA SER A 468 -13.20 20.46 5.11
C SER A 468 -13.25 20.82 3.62
N THR A 469 -13.71 22.03 3.28
CA THR A 469 -13.73 22.57 1.92
C THR A 469 -13.24 24.02 1.92
N PRO A 470 -12.52 24.46 0.87
CA PRO A 470 -11.93 25.79 0.82
C PRO A 470 -12.98 26.90 0.63
N THR A 471 -14.16 26.57 0.10
CA THR A 471 -15.23 27.55 -0.15
C THR A 471 -15.82 28.13 1.13
N LEU A 472 -15.65 27.45 2.27
CA LEU A 472 -16.08 27.91 3.59
C LEU A 472 -15.09 28.91 4.23
N LEU A 473 -13.93 29.15 3.60
CA LEU A 473 -12.88 30.02 4.11
C LEU A 473 -12.74 31.26 3.23
N SER A 474 -13.07 32.43 3.77
CA SER A 474 -13.01 33.70 3.02
C SER A 474 -11.63 34.01 2.44
N GLY A 475 -10.56 33.60 3.11
CA GLY A 475 -9.18 33.76 2.63
C GLY A 475 -8.95 33.03 1.29
N PHE A 476 -9.55 31.85 1.11
CA PHE A 476 -9.44 31.08 -0.12
C PHE A 476 -10.16 31.76 -1.30
N ALA A 477 -11.19 32.58 -1.08
CA ALA A 477 -11.92 33.21 -2.20
C ALA A 477 -11.01 34.06 -3.12
N LYS A 478 -9.98 34.71 -2.57
CA LYS A 478 -9.09 35.63 -3.31
C LYS A 478 -7.60 35.31 -3.18
N GLY A 479 -7.17 34.52 -2.18
CA GLY A 479 -5.76 34.27 -1.90
C GLY A 479 -5.19 32.99 -2.51
N GLN A 480 -6.01 32.15 -3.15
CA GLN A 480 -5.54 30.88 -3.72
C GLN A 480 -4.51 31.11 -4.84
N SER A 481 -3.39 30.39 -4.77
CA SER A 481 -2.39 30.33 -5.85
C SER A 481 -2.97 29.64 -7.09
N ALA A 482 -2.68 30.21 -8.26
CA ALA A 482 -3.05 29.62 -9.55
C ALA A 482 -2.33 28.28 -9.80
N SER A 483 -1.05 28.19 -9.43
CA SER A 483 -0.27 26.94 -9.58
C SER A 483 -0.82 25.83 -8.70
N TRP A 484 -1.22 26.17 -7.47
CA TRP A 484 -1.85 25.20 -6.57
C TRP A 484 -3.19 24.70 -7.13
N LYS A 485 -4.09 25.61 -7.56
CA LYS A 485 -5.37 25.24 -8.18
C LYS A 485 -5.21 24.31 -9.39
N ALA A 486 -4.19 24.53 -10.21
CA ALA A 486 -3.95 23.74 -11.41
C ALA A 486 -3.46 22.32 -11.09
N LEU A 487 -2.62 22.18 -10.06
CA LEU A 487 -1.90 20.93 -9.80
C LEU A 487 -2.53 20.06 -8.70
N THR A 488 -3.09 20.68 -7.65
CA THR A 488 -3.46 19.98 -6.42
C THR A 488 -4.46 18.84 -6.67
N VAL A 489 -4.23 17.72 -5.98
CA VAL A 489 -5.19 16.61 -5.92
C VAL A 489 -6.24 16.82 -4.85
N SER A 490 -6.02 17.72 -3.88
CA SER A 490 -6.93 17.96 -2.74
C SER A 490 -8.28 18.56 -3.15
N LEU A 491 -8.35 19.19 -4.32
CA LEU A 491 -9.58 19.75 -4.90
C LEU A 491 -10.33 18.76 -5.79
N ARG A 492 -9.75 17.60 -6.09
CA ARG A 492 -10.25 16.70 -7.13
C ARG A 492 -11.22 15.67 -6.61
#